data_AF-A0A2D4GXI7-F1
#
_entry.id   AF-A0A2D4GXI7-F1
#
_cell.length_a   1.000
_cell.length_b   1.000
_cell.length_c   1.000
_cell.angle_alpha   90.00
_cell.angle_beta   90.00
_cell.angle_gamma   90.00
#
_symmetry.space_group_name_H-M   'P 1'
#
loop_
_entity.id
_entity.type
_entity.pdbx_description
1 polymer ?
#
loop_
_entity_poly.entity_id
_entity_poly.type
_entity_poly.pdbx_seq_one_letter_code
_entity_poly.pdbx_strand_id
1 'polypeptide(L)'
;LRDPKNDLLVLHLSDLIRMAFMAATDHSNQLRMAGLQTLEDIIKKFAAVPEPEFPGHVILEQYQANVGAALRPAFSQDTPSDITAKACQVCSAWIGSGVV
;
A
#
# COMPACT_ATOMS: atom_id res chain seq x y z
N LEU A 1 9.10 20.96 9.47
CA LEU A 1 9.10 21.31 8.03
C LEU A 1 9.77 20.15 7.31
N ARG A 2 9.01 19.27 6.63
CA ARG A 2 9.58 18.22 5.77
C ARG A 2 10.15 18.93 4.54
N ASP A 3 11.45 18.77 4.29
CA ASP A 3 12.07 19.27 3.07
C ASP A 3 11.56 18.45 1.87
N PRO A 4 10.83 19.05 0.90
CA PRO A 4 10.33 18.34 -0.28
C PRO A 4 11.46 17.73 -1.13
N LYS A 5 12.70 18.24 -1.00
CA LYS A 5 13.87 17.72 -1.72
C LYS A 5 14.39 16.39 -1.18
N ASN A 6 13.85 15.90 -0.08
CA ASN A 6 14.32 14.69 0.60
C ASN A 6 13.38 13.49 0.49
N ASP A 7 12.23 13.60 -0.19
CA ASP A 7 11.32 12.46 -0.41
C ASP A 7 11.75 11.62 -1.63
N LEU A 8 13.00 11.16 -1.61
CA LEU A 8 13.59 10.32 -2.67
C LEU A 8 12.95 8.93 -2.76
N LEU A 9 12.20 8.52 -1.74
CA LEU A 9 11.48 7.25 -1.73
C LEU A 9 10.41 7.15 -2.83
N VAL A 10 9.89 8.29 -3.31
CA VAL A 10 8.93 8.30 -4.42
C VAL A 10 9.53 7.69 -5.69
N LEU A 11 10.84 7.86 -5.91
CA LEU A 11 11.57 7.29 -7.05
C LEU A 11 11.62 5.76 -7.01
N HIS A 12 11.44 5.17 -5.83
CA HIS A 12 11.45 3.73 -5.59
C HIS A 12 10.07 3.18 -5.19
N LEU A 13 9.00 3.95 -5.41
CA LEU A 13 7.65 3.57 -5.00
C LEU A 13 7.20 2.22 -5.59
N SER A 14 7.55 1.97 -6.85
CA SER A 14 7.28 0.68 -7.51
C SER A 14 7.94 -0.50 -6.78
N ASP A 15 9.17 -0.33 -6.32
CA ASP A 15 9.91 -1.36 -5.58
C ASP A 15 9.36 -1.54 -4.17
N LEU A 16 8.99 -0.45 -3.50
CA LEU A 16 8.33 -0.48 -2.19
C LEU A 16 7.00 -1.23 -2.25
N ILE A 17 6.15 -0.94 -3.25
CA ILE A 17 4.89 -1.65 -3.49
C ILE A 17 5.17 -3.13 -3.77
N ARG A 18 6.16 -3.45 -4.61
CA ARG A 18 6.51 -4.85 -4.92
C ARG A 18 6.97 -5.61 -3.68
N MET A 19 7.84 -5.03 -2.86
CA MET A 19 8.31 -5.65 -1.63
C MET A 19 7.16 -5.87 -0.64
N ALA A 20 6.31 -4.85 -0.45
CA ALA A 20 5.17 -4.94 0.45
C ALA A 20 4.14 -5.98 -0.03
N PHE A 21 3.92 -6.07 -1.34
CA PHE A 21 3.11 -7.12 -1.98
C PHE A 21 3.67 -8.51 -1.66
N MET A 22 4.95 -8.74 -1.94
CA MET A 22 5.58 -10.06 -1.76
C MET A 22 5.47 -10.52 -0.30
N ALA A 23 5.69 -9.62 0.65
CA ALA A 23 5.53 -9.90 2.07
C ALA A 23 4.06 -10.15 2.46
N ALA A 24 3.11 -9.32 1.98
CA ALA A 24 1.69 -9.43 2.29
C ALA A 24 1.06 -10.75 1.80
N THR A 25 1.63 -11.36 0.76
CA THR A 25 1.17 -12.60 0.16
C THR A 25 2.02 -13.83 0.53
N ASP A 26 2.95 -13.70 1.48
CA ASP A 26 3.78 -14.81 1.93
C ASP A 26 2.99 -15.85 2.75
N HIS A 27 3.59 -17.02 3.01
CA HIS A 27 2.99 -18.06 3.85
C HIS A 27 3.19 -17.77 5.35
N SER A 28 4.21 -16.99 5.71
CA SER A 28 4.48 -16.55 7.09
C SER A 28 3.54 -15.42 7.50
N ASN A 29 2.73 -15.64 8.54
CA ASN A 29 1.84 -14.61 9.08
C ASN A 29 2.59 -13.35 9.54
N GLN A 30 3.84 -13.47 10.01
CA GLN A 30 4.65 -12.31 10.38
C GLN A 30 5.02 -11.45 9.16
N LEU A 31 5.40 -12.09 8.05
CA LEU A 31 5.68 -11.38 6.80
C LEU A 31 4.40 -10.76 6.22
N ARG A 32 3.28 -11.50 6.27
CA ARG A 32 1.97 -10.97 5.85
C ARG A 32 1.61 -9.70 6.62
N MET A 33 1.72 -9.72 7.95
CA MET A 33 1.48 -8.53 8.79
C MET A 33 2.41 -7.37 8.43
N ALA A 34 3.71 -7.64 8.29
CA ALA A 34 4.69 -6.61 7.94
C ALA A 34 4.43 -6.02 6.54
N GLY A 35 4.05 -6.85 5.57
CA GLY A 35 3.67 -6.40 4.22
C GLY A 35 2.44 -5.52 4.22
N LEU A 36 1.37 -5.92 4.93
CA LEU A 36 0.16 -5.12 5.07
C LEU A 36 0.41 -3.79 5.81
N GLN A 37 1.23 -3.80 6.87
CA GLN A 37 1.65 -2.57 7.54
C GLN A 37 2.42 -1.65 6.59
N THR A 38 3.33 -2.21 5.81
CA THR A 38 4.13 -1.45 4.84
C THR A 38 3.22 -0.85 3.75
N LEU A 39 2.23 -1.59 3.25
CA LEU A 39 1.23 -1.05 2.31
C LEU A 39 0.46 0.12 2.91
N GLU A 40 0.01 0.01 4.16
CA GLU A 40 -0.68 1.12 4.85
C GLU A 40 0.21 2.36 4.96
N ASP A 41 1.48 2.18 5.33
CA ASP A 41 2.44 3.27 5.47
C ASP A 41 2.72 3.95 4.12
N ILE A 42 2.86 3.17 3.05
CA ILE A 42 2.97 3.68 1.68
C ILE A 42 1.75 4.52 1.32
N ILE A 43 0.54 4.03 1.56
CA ILE A 43 -0.70 4.75 1.24
C ILE A 43 -0.73 6.09 1.99
N LYS A 44 -0.53 6.08 3.30
CA LYS A 44 -0.54 7.30 4.12
C LYS A 44 0.54 8.30 3.71
N LYS A 45 1.68 7.81 3.25
CA LYS A 45 2.83 8.64 2.89
C LYS A 45 2.73 9.23 1.48
N PHE A 46 2.19 8.48 0.52
CA PHE A 46 2.22 8.83 -0.90
C PHE A 46 0.86 9.20 -1.51
N ALA A 47 -0.26 9.06 -0.79
CA ALA A 47 -1.59 9.36 -1.33
C ALA A 47 -1.78 10.78 -1.86
N ALA A 48 -1.14 11.78 -1.22
CA ALA A 48 -1.24 13.17 -1.65
C ALA A 48 -0.14 13.58 -2.64
N VAL A 49 0.71 12.64 -3.08
CA VAL A 49 1.79 12.94 -4.01
C VAL A 49 1.22 13.01 -5.43
N PRO A 50 1.30 14.18 -6.10
CA PRO A 50 0.76 14.35 -7.43
C PRO A 50 1.56 13.53 -8.44
N GLU A 51 0.89 13.05 -9.48
CA GLU A 51 1.52 12.38 -10.60
C GLU A 51 2.24 13.42 -11.50
N PRO A 52 3.57 13.35 -11.68
CA PRO A 52 4.32 14.32 -12.47
C PRO A 52 3.89 14.40 -13.94
N GLU A 53 3.49 13.28 -14.54
CA GLU A 53 3.18 13.20 -15.97
C GLU A 53 1.69 13.49 -16.27
N PHE A 54 0.81 13.41 -15.27
CA PHE A 54 -0.64 13.50 -15.43
C PHE A 54 -1.26 14.46 -14.40
N PRO A 55 -1.38 15.77 -14.71
CA PRO A 55 -1.95 16.76 -13.81
C PRO A 55 -3.38 16.40 -13.38
N GLY A 56 -3.65 16.47 -12.08
CA GLY A 56 -4.95 16.13 -11.50
C GLY A 56 -5.05 14.69 -11.00
N HIS A 57 -4.06 13.84 -11.31
CA HIS A 57 -3.93 12.49 -10.79
C HIS A 57 -2.91 12.42 -9.65
N VAL A 58 -3.00 11.39 -8.82
CA VAL A 58 -2.00 11.07 -7.79
C VAL A 58 -1.22 9.81 -8.14
N ILE A 59 0.05 9.76 -7.73
CA ILE A 59 0.98 8.69 -8.12
C ILE A 59 0.55 7.28 -7.67
N LEU A 60 -0.35 7.16 -6.69
CA LEU A 60 -0.85 5.87 -6.22
C LEU A 60 -1.91 5.24 -7.12
N GLU A 61 -2.59 6.01 -7.98
CA GLU A 61 -3.66 5.49 -8.85
C GLU A 61 -3.16 4.36 -9.75
N GLN A 62 -1.96 4.48 -10.31
CA GLN A 62 -1.35 3.45 -11.16
C GLN A 62 -1.06 2.13 -10.44
N TYR A 63 -1.06 2.11 -9.09
CA TYR A 63 -0.78 0.91 -8.29
C TYR A 63 -2.04 0.25 -7.71
N GLN A 64 -3.25 0.75 -8.02
CA GLN A 64 -4.50 0.22 -7.50
C GLN A 64 -4.64 -1.30 -7.76
N ALA A 65 -4.29 -1.76 -8.96
CA ALA A 65 -4.33 -3.19 -9.30
C ALA A 65 -3.37 -4.03 -8.44
N ASN A 66 -2.16 -3.52 -8.16
CA ASN A 66 -1.16 -4.18 -7.32
C ASN A 66 -1.61 -4.26 -5.87
N VAL A 67 -2.10 -3.16 -5.30
CA VAL A 67 -2.57 -3.12 -3.91
C VAL A 67 -3.81 -4.00 -3.74
N GLY A 68 -4.75 -3.95 -4.70
CA GLY A 68 -5.91 -4.84 -4.71
C GLY A 68 -5.51 -6.31 -4.75
N ALA A 69 -4.53 -6.68 -5.58
CA ALA A 69 -4.02 -8.04 -5.64
C ALA A 69 -3.32 -8.47 -4.35
N ALA A 70 -2.58 -7.58 -3.68
CA ALA A 70 -1.91 -7.86 -2.40
C ALA A 70 -2.90 -8.18 -1.27
N LEU A 71 -4.07 -7.52 -1.29
CA LEU A 71 -5.07 -7.63 -0.24
C LEU A 71 -5.97 -8.86 -0.38
N ARG A 72 -6.19 -9.38 -1.60
CA ARG A 72 -7.08 -10.53 -1.85
C ARG A 72 -6.80 -11.72 -0.92
N PRO A 73 -5.55 -12.18 -0.71
CA PRO A 73 -5.29 -13.33 0.14
C PRO A 73 -5.62 -13.11 1.61
N ALA A 74 -5.71 -11.86 2.09
CA ALA A 74 -6.03 -11.55 3.48
C ALA A 74 -7.52 -11.71 3.83
N PHE A 75 -8.37 -11.97 2.84
CA PHE A 75 -9.82 -12.17 2.99
C PHE A 75 -10.27 -13.61 2.67
N SER A 76 -9.34 -14.57 2.59
CA SER A 76 -9.67 -15.99 2.46
C SER A 76 -10.20 -16.56 3.78
N GLN A 77 -10.98 -17.66 3.70
CA GLN A 77 -11.58 -18.29 4.89
C GLN A 77 -10.56 -18.81 5.89
N ASP A 78 -9.37 -19.22 5.42
CA ASP A 78 -8.30 -19.77 6.26
C ASP A 78 -7.37 -18.67 6.84
N THR A 79 -7.64 -17.40 6.54
CA THR A 79 -6.78 -16.32 7.03
C THR A 79 -7.06 -16.01 8.50
N PRO A 80 -6.01 -15.92 9.34
CA PRO A 80 -6.14 -15.47 10.73
C PRO A 80 -6.82 -14.10 10.84
N SER A 81 -7.68 -13.94 11.85
CA SER A 81 -8.52 -12.75 12.02
C SER A 81 -7.73 -11.45 12.19
N ASP A 82 -6.53 -11.50 12.76
CA ASP A 82 -5.63 -10.35 12.93
C ASP A 82 -5.09 -9.86 11.58
N ILE A 83 -4.76 -10.76 10.67
CA ILE A 83 -4.35 -10.45 9.30
C ILE A 83 -5.51 -9.78 8.54
N THR A 84 -6.72 -10.34 8.63
CA THR A 84 -7.91 -9.76 8.00
C THR A 84 -8.22 -8.38 8.58
N ALA A 85 -8.16 -8.22 9.91
CA ALA A 85 -8.35 -6.92 10.56
C ALA A 85 -7.30 -5.90 10.07
N LYS A 86 -6.05 -6.32 9.89
CA LYS A 86 -5.00 -5.46 9.34
C LYS A 86 -5.29 -5.08 7.89
N ALA A 87 -5.71 -6.02 7.04
CA ALA A 87 -6.10 -5.74 5.67
C ALA A 87 -7.28 -4.76 5.59
N CYS A 88 -8.26 -4.86 6.49
CA CYS A 88 -9.35 -3.86 6.61
C CYS A 88 -8.81 -2.46 6.90
N GLN A 89 -7.78 -2.31 7.73
CA GLN A 89 -7.14 -1.01 7.98
C GLN A 89 -6.47 -0.45 6.71
N VAL A 90 -5.79 -1.30 5.93
CA VAL A 90 -5.21 -0.92 4.63
C VAL A 90 -6.31 -0.46 3.66
N CYS A 91 -7.41 -1.21 3.56
CA CYS A 91 -8.57 -0.84 2.75
C CYS A 91 -9.16 0.51 3.19
N SER A 92 -9.33 0.72 4.50
CA SER A 92 -9.82 1.97 5.05
C SER A 92 -8.88 3.13 4.74
N ALA A 93 -7.56 2.92 4.81
CA ALA A 93 -6.57 3.93 4.45
C ALA A 93 -6.64 4.27 2.96
N TRP A 94 -6.80 3.27 2.07
CA TRP A 94 -6.95 3.49 0.64
C TRP A 94 -8.22 4.29 0.32
N ILE A 95 -9.38 3.84 0.81
CA ILE A 95 -10.66 4.53 0.58
C ILE A 95 -10.64 5.95 1.16
N GLY A 96 -10.11 6.11 2.39
CA GLY A 96 -10.00 7.40 3.05
C GLY A 96 -8.98 8.36 2.41
N SER A 97 -8.09 7.85 1.56
CA SER A 97 -7.05 8.65 0.90
C SER A 97 -7.56 9.45 -0.30
N GLY A 98 -8.71 9.09 -0.85
CA GLY A 98 -9.25 9.71 -2.07
C GLY A 98 -8.57 9.26 -3.37
N VAL A 99 -7.63 8.31 -3.31
CA VAL A 99 -7.07 7.62 -4.47
C VAL A 99 -8.17 6.78 -5.11
N VAL A 100 -8.56 7.09 -6.35
CA VAL A 100 -9.66 6.46 -7.10
C VAL A 100 -9.18 5.59 -8.24
#